data_AF-A0AAN1JDW9-F1
#
_entry.id   AF-A0AAN1JDW9-F1
#
_cell.length_a   1.000
_cell.length_b   1.000
_cell.length_c   1.000
_cell.angle_alpha   90.00
_cell.angle_beta   90.00
_cell.angle_gamma   90.00
#
_symmetry.space_group_name_H-M   'P 1'
#
loop_
_entity.id
_entity.type
_entity.pdbx_description
1 polymer ?
#
loop_
_entity_poly.entity_id
_entity_poly.type
_entity_poly.pdbx_seq_one_letter_code
_entity_poly.pdbx_strand_id
1 'polypeptide(L)'
;MTRSGDARSRRARGTRRTFTRTIIWGRRRKVVWLGRYRAWGALRGAKLANGEAAETGNLIRAQGQYHDEELGLCYNRYRYYDPHAGRFISRDPIGLRGGINLYAYAPNPVQWIDPHGLTGTFKTGWLHARKRYWLHSGRKRSGKLKNEKQ
;
A
#
# COMPACT_ATOMS: atom_id res chain seq x y z
N MET A 1 -45.09 -45.56 -17.24
CA MET A 1 -44.99 -44.30 -16.47
C MET A 1 -43.53 -44.10 -16.07
N THR A 2 -42.96 -42.96 -16.44
CA THR A 2 -41.52 -42.65 -16.45
C THR A 2 -40.97 -42.17 -15.10
N ARG A 3 -39.78 -42.70 -14.77
CA ARG A 3 -38.69 -42.23 -13.88
C ARG A 3 -38.95 -41.02 -12.96
N SER A 4 -38.69 -41.19 -11.66
CA SER A 4 -38.16 -40.13 -10.80
C SER A 4 -36.82 -40.59 -10.23
N GLY A 5 -35.74 -39.99 -10.73
CA GLY A 5 -34.38 -40.18 -10.26
C GLY A 5 -34.11 -39.21 -9.12
N ASP A 6 -33.74 -39.76 -7.97
CA ASP A 6 -33.46 -38.99 -6.75
C ASP A 6 -32.10 -38.29 -6.85
N ALA A 7 -32.12 -36.98 -7.09
CA ALA A 7 -30.93 -36.16 -7.27
C ALA A 7 -30.38 -35.70 -5.91
N ARG A 8 -29.34 -36.41 -5.44
CA ARG A 8 -28.57 -36.02 -4.25
C ARG A 8 -28.05 -34.59 -4.36
N SER A 9 -28.52 -33.75 -3.44
CA SER A 9 -28.03 -32.40 -3.17
C SER A 9 -26.52 -32.40 -2.86
N ARG A 10 -25.69 -32.12 -3.86
CA ARG A 10 -24.27 -31.81 -3.66
C ARG A 10 -24.17 -30.34 -3.23
N ARG A 11 -24.08 -30.10 -1.92
CA ARG A 11 -23.63 -28.79 -1.41
C ARG A 11 -22.18 -28.59 -1.82
N ALA A 12 -21.96 -27.77 -2.85
CA ALA A 12 -20.64 -27.29 -3.21
C ALA A 12 -20.06 -26.48 -2.02
N ARG A 13 -19.01 -27.00 -1.39
CA ARG A 13 -18.22 -26.26 -0.40
C ARG A 13 -17.43 -25.20 -1.15
N GLY A 14 -18.01 -24.01 -1.29
CA GLY A 14 -17.34 -22.85 -1.86
C GLY A 14 -16.16 -22.44 -1.00
N THR A 15 -14.97 -22.39 -1.60
CA THR A 15 -13.75 -21.84 -1.01
C THR A 15 -14.03 -20.41 -0.53
N ARG A 16 -13.91 -20.14 0.78
CA ARG A 16 -14.03 -18.77 1.30
C ARG A 16 -12.82 -17.97 0.81
N ARG A 17 -12.95 -17.33 -0.35
CA ARG A 17 -12.01 -16.29 -0.78
C ARG A 17 -12.07 -15.16 0.24
N THR A 18 -10.95 -14.91 0.91
CA THR A 18 -10.76 -13.83 1.87
C THR A 18 -10.88 -12.50 1.13
N PHE A 19 -12.08 -11.91 1.13
CA PHE A 19 -12.30 -10.58 0.56
C PHE A 19 -12.28 -9.57 1.70
N THR A 20 -11.46 -8.52 1.56
CA THR A 20 -11.52 -7.37 2.46
C THR A 20 -12.87 -6.69 2.32
N ARG A 21 -13.54 -6.40 3.45
CA ARG A 21 -14.87 -5.80 3.49
C ARG A 21 -14.80 -4.51 4.30
N THR A 22 -15.38 -3.43 3.77
CA THR A 22 -15.50 -2.16 4.47
C THR A 22 -16.98 -1.86 4.71
N ILE A 23 -17.31 -1.43 5.94
CA ILE A 23 -18.66 -1.07 6.34
C ILE A 23 -18.63 0.40 6.79
N ILE A 24 -19.54 1.20 6.23
CA ILE A 24 -19.81 2.54 6.74
C ILE A 24 -21.10 2.49 7.53
N TRP A 25 -21.04 2.99 8.75
CA TRP A 25 -22.17 3.09 9.65
C TRP A 25 -22.66 4.53 9.66
N GLY A 26 -23.97 4.71 9.50
CA GLY A 26 -24.65 5.98 9.75
C GLY A 26 -25.00 6.15 11.22
N ARG A 27 -25.81 7.18 11.51
CA ARG A 27 -26.35 7.39 12.86
C ARG A 27 -27.16 6.16 13.30
N ARG A 28 -27.16 5.89 14.61
CA ARG A 28 -27.89 4.76 15.24
C ARG A 28 -27.47 3.36 14.76
N ARG A 29 -26.19 3.16 14.41
CA ARG A 29 -25.62 1.85 14.00
C ARG A 29 -26.30 1.22 12.78
N LYS A 30 -26.92 2.02 11.91
CA LYS A 30 -27.44 1.54 10.62
C LYS A 30 -26.29 1.44 9.63
N VAL A 31 -26.11 0.28 8.98
CA VAL A 31 -25.20 0.17 7.83
C VAL A 31 -25.72 1.09 6.74
N VAL A 32 -24.90 2.00 6.23
CA VAL A 32 -25.27 2.87 5.10
C VAL A 32 -24.59 2.44 3.81
N TRP A 33 -23.40 1.84 3.92
CA TRP A 33 -22.65 1.38 2.76
C TRP A 33 -21.79 0.17 3.10
N LEU A 34 -21.67 -0.73 2.14
CA LEU A 34 -20.89 -1.94 2.27
C LEU A 34 -20.10 -2.25 1.00
N GLY A 35 -18.78 -2.13 1.05
CA GLY A 35 -17.88 -2.51 -0.04
C GLY A 35 -17.24 -3.87 0.17
N ARG A 36 -17.09 -4.62 -0.93
CA ARG A 36 -16.25 -5.82 -1.00
C ARG A 36 -15.12 -5.60 -1.98
N TYR A 37 -13.89 -5.85 -1.56
CA TYR A 37 -12.69 -5.59 -2.34
C TYR A 37 -11.95 -6.87 -2.71
N ARG A 38 -11.26 -6.82 -3.84
CA ARG A 38 -10.23 -7.80 -4.22
C ARG A 38 -8.96 -7.58 -3.40
N ALA A 39 -8.01 -8.51 -3.52
CA ALA A 39 -6.75 -8.48 -2.78
C ALA A 39 -5.98 -7.15 -2.93
N TRP A 40 -6.03 -6.55 -4.12
CA TRP A 40 -5.36 -5.29 -4.46
C TRP A 40 -6.25 -4.06 -4.35
N GLY A 41 -7.36 -4.14 -3.63
CA GLY A 41 -8.22 -2.97 -3.38
C GLY A 41 -9.22 -2.62 -4.48
N ALA A 42 -9.28 -3.37 -5.58
CA ALA A 42 -10.34 -3.17 -6.58
C ALA A 42 -11.72 -3.51 -6.00
N LEU A 43 -12.68 -2.59 -6.13
CA LEU A 43 -14.04 -2.78 -5.65
C LEU A 43 -14.72 -3.87 -6.51
N ARG A 44 -15.11 -4.98 -5.87
CA ARG A 44 -15.87 -6.07 -6.51
C ARG A 44 -17.36 -5.73 -6.59
N GLY A 45 -17.84 -4.91 -5.67
CA GLY A 45 -19.21 -4.45 -5.61
C GLY A 45 -19.52 -3.83 -4.26
N ALA A 46 -20.51 -2.95 -4.26
CA ALA A 46 -20.99 -2.28 -3.06
C ALA A 46 -22.51 -2.44 -2.89
N LYS A 47 -22.97 -2.40 -1.64
CA LYS A 47 -24.40 -2.47 -1.30
C LYS A 47 -24.80 -1.38 -0.31
N LEU A 48 -26.02 -0.87 -0.47
CA LEU A 48 -26.68 0.02 0.48
C LEU A 48 -27.34 -0.75 1.63
N ALA A 49 -27.84 -0.01 2.61
CA ALA A 49 -28.55 -0.53 3.79
C ALA A 49 -29.73 -1.47 3.43
N ASN A 50 -30.45 -1.13 2.36
CA ASN A 50 -31.62 -1.84 1.85
C ASN A 50 -31.24 -3.06 0.96
N GLY A 51 -29.94 -3.31 0.76
CA GLY A 51 -29.45 -4.46 0.00
C GLY A 51 -29.30 -4.23 -1.51
N GLU A 52 -29.73 -3.07 -2.00
CA GLU A 52 -29.55 -2.62 -3.39
C GLU A 52 -28.07 -2.41 -3.72
N ALA A 53 -27.74 -2.49 -5.01
CA ALA A 53 -26.42 -2.17 -5.49
C ALA A 53 -26.13 -0.68 -5.21
N ALA A 54 -25.00 -0.41 -4.55
CA ALA A 54 -24.51 0.95 -4.42
C ALA A 54 -23.63 1.24 -5.64
N GLU A 55 -24.09 2.10 -6.55
CA GLU A 55 -23.35 2.45 -7.76
C GLU A 55 -22.11 3.27 -7.43
N THR A 56 -22.23 4.26 -6.54
CA THR A 56 -21.07 4.84 -5.86
C THR A 56 -21.47 5.50 -4.54
N GLY A 57 -20.55 5.56 -3.58
CA GLY A 57 -20.86 6.14 -2.27
C GLY A 57 -19.72 6.15 -1.25
N ASN A 58 -18.56 5.59 -1.59
CA ASN A 58 -17.36 5.72 -0.76
C ASN A 58 -16.12 5.81 -1.66
N LEU A 59 -15.52 7.00 -1.67
CA LEU A 59 -14.29 7.31 -2.41
C LEU A 59 -13.04 6.88 -1.65
N ILE A 60 -13.14 6.63 -0.33
CA ILE A 60 -12.00 6.16 0.45
C ILE A 60 -11.88 4.64 0.25
N ARG A 61 -10.75 4.24 -0.36
CA ARG A 61 -10.41 2.84 -0.63
C ARG A 61 -9.60 2.25 0.53
N ALA A 62 -9.27 0.97 0.39
CA ALA A 62 -8.41 0.30 1.35
C ALA A 62 -7.11 1.10 1.54
N GLN A 63 -6.61 1.14 2.77
CA GLN A 63 -5.34 1.79 3.14
C GLN A 63 -5.33 3.33 2.99
N GLY A 64 -6.49 4.00 2.87
CA GLY A 64 -6.59 5.47 2.89
C GLY A 64 -6.40 6.16 1.54
N GLN A 65 -6.38 5.39 0.45
CA GLN A 65 -6.34 5.89 -0.92
C GLN A 65 -7.65 6.60 -1.30
N TYR A 66 -7.56 7.65 -2.12
CA TYR A 66 -8.73 8.30 -2.70
C TYR A 66 -9.03 7.72 -4.08
N HIS A 67 -10.27 7.31 -4.33
CA HIS A 67 -10.67 6.80 -5.62
C HIS A 67 -10.98 7.94 -6.59
N ASP A 68 -10.33 7.89 -7.74
CA ASP A 68 -10.68 8.67 -8.89
C ASP A 68 -11.69 7.87 -9.74
N GLU A 69 -12.92 8.35 -9.81
CA GLU A 69 -14.01 7.68 -10.52
C GLU A 69 -13.91 7.82 -12.04
N GLU A 70 -13.33 8.91 -12.53
CA GLU A 70 -13.16 9.16 -13.96
C GLU A 70 -12.12 8.20 -14.55
N LEU A 71 -11.04 7.97 -13.80
CA LEU A 71 -9.94 7.12 -14.24
C LEU A 71 -10.06 5.67 -13.74
N GLY A 72 -10.91 5.40 -12.75
CA GLY A 72 -10.96 4.11 -12.07
C GLY A 72 -9.71 3.79 -11.23
N LEU A 73 -8.86 4.79 -11.01
CA LEU A 73 -7.59 4.67 -10.30
C LEU A 73 -7.72 5.10 -8.82
N CYS A 74 -6.67 4.87 -8.06
CA CYS A 74 -6.56 5.29 -6.67
C CYS A 74 -5.41 6.28 -6.52
N TYR A 75 -5.70 7.51 -6.13
CA TYR A 75 -4.69 8.50 -5.82
C TYR A 75 -4.04 8.22 -4.47
N ASN A 76 -2.71 8.16 -4.50
CA ASN A 76 -1.84 7.84 -3.37
C ASN A 76 -0.75 8.92 -3.28
N ARG A 77 -1.13 10.12 -2.82
CA ARG A 77 -0.32 11.35 -2.63
C ARG A 77 0.59 11.76 -3.80
N TYR A 78 1.63 11.00 -4.13
CA TYR A 78 2.53 11.31 -5.24
C TYR A 78 2.26 10.46 -6.50
N ARG A 79 1.47 9.39 -6.41
CA ARG A 79 1.24 8.48 -7.54
C ARG A 79 -0.20 7.99 -7.64
N TYR A 80 -0.61 7.65 -8.86
CA TYR A 80 -1.84 6.91 -9.12
C TYR A 80 -1.56 5.40 -9.10
N TYR A 81 -2.35 4.69 -8.31
CA TYR A 81 -2.34 3.25 -8.14
C TYR A 81 -3.48 2.62 -8.94
N ASP A 82 -3.16 1.56 -9.68
CA ASP A 82 -4.15 0.71 -10.35
C ASP A 82 -4.53 -0.45 -9.40
N PRO A 83 -5.76 -0.45 -8.86
CA PRO A 83 -6.21 -1.48 -7.93
C PRO A 83 -6.54 -2.82 -8.61
N HIS A 84 -6.64 -2.87 -9.94
CA HIS A 84 -6.80 -4.10 -10.70
C HIS A 84 -5.46 -4.78 -10.96
N ALA A 85 -4.44 -4.01 -11.31
CA ALA A 85 -3.09 -4.53 -11.58
C ALA A 85 -2.20 -4.64 -10.32
N GLY A 86 -2.59 -3.98 -9.23
CA GLY A 86 -1.86 -4.02 -7.97
C GLY A 86 -0.55 -3.22 -7.96
N ARG A 87 -0.44 -2.16 -8.77
CA ARG A 87 0.80 -1.40 -8.99
C ARG A 87 0.55 0.08 -9.29
N PHE A 88 1.58 0.91 -9.22
CA PHE A 88 1.49 2.29 -9.70
C PHE A 88 1.55 2.36 -11.23
N ILE A 89 0.88 3.34 -11.81
CA ILE A 89 0.90 3.58 -13.26
C ILE A 89 2.09 4.45 -13.69
N SER A 90 2.66 5.22 -12.77
CA SER A 90 3.84 6.06 -12.99
C SER A 90 5.07 5.51 -12.27
N ARG A 91 6.25 5.82 -12.80
CA ARG A 91 7.54 5.49 -12.17
C ARG A 91 7.68 6.23 -10.85
N ASP A 92 8.34 5.60 -9.88
CA ASP A 92 8.67 6.21 -8.59
C ASP A 92 9.54 7.48 -8.80
N PRO A 93 9.08 8.67 -8.36
CA PRO A 93 9.84 9.92 -8.46
C PRO A 93 11.19 9.89 -7.72
N ILE A 94 11.35 9.05 -6.69
CA ILE A 94 12.64 8.89 -6.00
C ILE A 94 13.59 7.91 -6.73
N GLY A 95 13.16 7.36 -7.87
CA GLY A 95 13.95 6.49 -8.71
C GLY A 95 14.34 5.19 -7.99
N LEU A 96 15.53 4.66 -8.29
CA LEU A 96 16.02 3.39 -7.74
C LEU A 96 16.21 3.41 -6.21
N ARG A 97 16.18 4.59 -5.57
CA ARG A 97 16.14 4.70 -4.11
C ARG A 97 14.83 4.18 -3.52
N GLY A 98 13.78 4.12 -4.34
CA GLY A 98 12.50 3.48 -4.05
C GLY A 98 12.49 1.97 -4.30
N GLY A 99 13.65 1.37 -4.59
CA GLY A 99 13.77 -0.04 -4.95
C GLY A 99 13.87 -0.28 -6.46
N ILE A 100 14.10 -1.55 -6.81
CA ILE A 100 14.40 -1.96 -8.19
C ILE A 100 13.16 -1.86 -9.08
N ASN A 101 11.97 -2.14 -8.53
CA ASN A 101 10.72 -2.04 -9.28
C ASN A 101 10.07 -0.68 -9.05
N LEU A 102 10.28 0.23 -10.01
CA LEU A 102 9.77 1.61 -9.95
C LEU A 102 8.24 1.73 -9.99
N TYR A 103 7.52 0.65 -10.29
CA TYR A 103 6.05 0.62 -10.34
C TYR A 103 5.44 -0.14 -9.15
N ALA A 104 6.26 -0.73 -8.27
CA ALA A 104 5.76 -1.52 -7.15
C ALA A 104 5.00 -0.66 -6.12
N TYR A 105 3.91 -1.21 -5.59
CA TYR A 105 3.17 -0.59 -4.49
C TYR A 105 3.94 -0.61 -3.17
N ALA A 106 4.43 -1.79 -2.79
CA ALA A 106 5.27 -2.01 -1.62
C ALA A 106 6.12 -3.28 -1.84
N PRO A 107 7.29 -3.42 -1.20
CA PRO A 107 8.09 -4.64 -1.27
C PRO A 107 7.36 -5.85 -0.67
N ASN A 108 6.60 -5.64 0.41
CA ASN A 108 5.72 -6.64 1.01
C ASN A 108 4.32 -6.03 1.27
N PRO A 109 3.38 -6.13 0.34
CA PRO A 109 2.06 -5.50 0.46
C PRO A 109 1.11 -6.19 1.44
N VAL A 110 1.49 -7.35 1.98
CA VAL A 110 0.73 -8.04 3.04
C VAL A 110 1.02 -7.40 4.40
N GLN A 111 2.27 -7.00 4.63
CA GLN A 111 2.70 -6.43 5.90
C GLN A 111 2.82 -4.90 5.86
N TRP A 112 3.08 -4.32 4.69
CA TRP A 112 3.48 -2.93 4.55
C TRP A 112 2.45 -2.15 3.71
N ILE A 113 2.25 -0.90 4.13
CA ILE A 113 1.45 0.10 3.45
C ILE A 113 2.43 1.18 2.97
N ASP A 114 2.28 1.68 1.75
CA ASP A 114 3.00 2.85 1.25
C ASP A 114 2.09 4.10 1.36
N PRO A 115 2.21 4.90 2.43
CA PRO A 115 1.28 6.02 2.71
C PRO A 115 1.55 7.24 1.84
N HIS A 116 2.72 7.29 1.18
CA HIS A 116 3.11 8.42 0.34
C HIS A 116 3.10 8.08 -1.14
N GLY A 117 3.09 6.81 -1.50
CA GLY A 117 3.40 6.42 -2.86
C GLY A 117 4.88 6.65 -3.16
N LEU A 118 5.78 6.40 -2.20
CA LEU A 118 7.23 6.46 -2.39
C LEU A 118 7.86 5.29 -1.65
N THR A 119 8.41 4.33 -2.40
CA THR A 119 8.82 3.05 -1.81
C THR A 119 10.24 3.10 -1.22
N GLY A 120 10.52 4.06 -0.35
CA GLY A 120 11.82 4.23 0.29
C GLY A 120 11.80 3.91 1.79
N THR A 121 12.21 2.71 2.20
CA THR A 121 12.66 2.50 3.59
C THR A 121 13.85 1.54 3.65
N PHE A 122 15.00 1.98 3.12
CA PHE A 122 16.27 1.45 3.59
C PHE A 122 16.70 2.24 4.83
N LYS A 123 16.41 1.71 6.02
CA LYS A 123 17.26 1.90 7.20
C LYS A 123 17.63 0.55 7.79
N THR A 124 18.33 -0.27 7.02
CA THR A 124 19.28 -1.23 7.59
C THR A 124 20.54 -0.46 7.96
N GLY A 125 20.69 -0.20 9.26
CA GLY A 125 21.87 0.44 9.84
C GLY A 125 21.70 0.59 11.35
N TRP A 126 21.71 -0.54 12.05
CA TRP A 126 21.90 -0.58 13.50
C TRP A 126 23.24 0.10 13.88
N LEU A 127 23.21 0.92 14.94
CA LEU A 127 24.32 1.39 15.78
C LEU A 127 25.49 2.19 15.15
N HIS A 128 25.90 3.22 15.90
CA HIS A 128 27.11 4.06 15.77
C HIS A 128 27.10 5.21 14.76
N ALA A 129 26.38 6.28 15.09
CA ALA A 129 26.76 7.64 14.69
C ALA A 129 27.12 8.49 15.93
N ARG A 130 28.14 8.06 16.68
CA ARG A 130 28.93 8.99 17.51
C ARG A 130 30.18 9.36 16.72
N LYS A 131 30.17 10.54 16.11
CA LYS A 131 31.34 11.42 15.86
C LYS A 131 30.78 12.72 15.25
N ARG A 132 30.32 13.63 16.11
CA ARG A 132 31.03 14.88 16.48
C ARG A 132 31.50 15.67 15.25
N TYR A 133 30.65 16.58 14.78
CA TYR A 133 31.08 17.78 14.05
C TYR A 133 31.57 18.79 15.07
N TRP A 134 32.89 18.96 15.17
CA TRP A 134 33.53 20.17 15.71
C TRP A 134 34.84 20.35 14.95
N LEU A 135 34.79 21.03 13.80
CA LEU A 135 35.96 21.75 13.29
C LEU A 135 35.78 23.21 13.71
N HIS A 136 36.28 23.55 14.89
CA HIS A 136 36.59 24.93 15.24
C HIS A 136 38.00 25.25 14.78
N SER A 137 38.08 26.16 13.82
CA SER A 137 39.03 27.28 13.78
C SER A 137 40.39 27.11 14.46
N GLY A 138 41.43 27.03 13.63
CA GLY A 138 42.63 27.88 13.74
C GLY A 138 43.62 27.62 14.88
N ARG A 139 44.81 27.11 14.51
CA ARG A 139 46.09 27.69 14.98
C ARG A 139 47.25 27.21 14.11
N LYS A 140 47.88 28.14 13.38
CA LYS A 140 49.26 27.97 12.90
C LYS A 140 50.20 27.96 14.10
N ARG A 141 51.20 27.08 14.13
CA ARG A 141 52.63 27.41 14.32
C ARG A 141 53.50 26.16 14.50
N SER A 142 54.58 26.14 13.71
CA SER A 142 55.96 25.81 14.10
C SER A 142 56.33 24.38 14.49
N GLY A 143 57.34 23.83 13.78
CA GLY A 143 58.41 23.11 14.48
C GLY A 143 59.06 21.93 13.74
N LYS A 144 60.25 22.20 13.18
CA LYS A 144 61.44 21.34 13.12
C LYS A 144 61.40 20.01 12.34
N LEU A 145 62.03 20.05 11.16
CA LEU A 145 62.80 18.94 10.58
C LEU A 145 64.06 18.66 11.42
N LYS A 146 64.33 17.40 11.77
CA LYS A 146 65.68 16.78 11.87
C LYS A 146 65.59 15.24 11.81
N ASN A 147 66.40 14.67 10.91
CA ASN A 147 67.19 13.41 10.91
C ASN A 147 66.59 12.11 11.49
N GLU A 148 66.91 10.88 11.06
CA GLU A 148 68.10 10.29 10.44
C GLU A 148 67.68 8.88 9.99
N LYS A 149 68.24 8.34 8.90
CA LYS A 149 68.29 6.89 8.66
C LYS A 149 69.75 6.50 8.48
N GLN A 150 70.13 5.47 9.22
CA GLN A 150 71.36 4.69 9.05
C GLN A 150 71.45 4.09 7.65
#